data_AF-A0A519GV50-F1
#
_entry.id   AF-A0A519GV50-F1
#
_cell.length_a   1.000
_cell.length_b   1.000
_cell.length_c   1.000
_cell.angle_alpha   90.00
_cell.angle_beta   90.00
_cell.angle_gamma   90.00
#
_symmetry.space_group_name_H-M   'P 1'
#
loop_
_entity.id
_entity.type
_entity.pdbx_description
1 polymer ?
#
loop_
_entity_poly.entity_id
_entity_poly.type
_entity_poly.pdbx_seq_one_letter_code
_entity_poly.pdbx_strand_id
1 'polypeptide(L)'
;MSHAGAGLDDDQKAVLTDLNQRLSMLTTTFEKNLLADTNDLAVVFDDVAELDGLTEGEISAAVQNAADRGLDGRYVLTLTLFTGHPYLSTLTNRESRRRLLAASRARGSRGNEHDNREVLREIVRLRAERAALLGYSSHAAYVTSDETAGSPEAVHDLLRRLAVPAAANARREQEALQELIDAEGASFPVEAHDWAFYTERVRQARYDLDRTALRPFFEAERVLRDGVFRAATQLYGITFAERADLPAYHPDARVFEVSNADGSALGLFVLDLYTRDTKRGGAWMNSIVSQSRLRGTHPIVVNNLNVPKPAPGQPTLLTLDEVTTLFHEFGHALHGLFATVTYPHFAGTNVFRDFVEFPSQVNEMWIYWPEILAAYARHVDTDELLPAEVVAKLRESETFNQGFATSEYLAAAWIDQAWHSLSVEQAQAVDDVAAFEAEALADIGLDNPVVPTRYSSTYFAHVFSGGYSAGYYSYIWSEVLDADTVEWFHENGGLTRDNGDRFRERLLGVGGSKDPLAAYRDFRGRDAEIEPLLKRRGLAD
;
A
#
# COMPACT_ATOMS: atom_id res chain seq x y z
N MET A 1 -26.43 -12.53 1.67
CA MET A 1 -27.83 -12.08 1.87
C MET A 1 -28.11 -11.71 3.32
N SER A 2 -27.77 -12.54 4.30
CA SER A 2 -27.97 -12.21 5.73
C SER A 2 -27.20 -10.96 6.17
N HIS A 3 -25.92 -10.82 5.79
CA HIS A 3 -25.12 -9.60 6.00
C HIS A 3 -25.72 -8.33 5.38
N ALA A 4 -26.57 -8.48 4.35
CA ALA A 4 -27.27 -7.37 3.71
C ALA A 4 -28.65 -7.07 4.35
N GLY A 5 -28.97 -7.68 5.50
CA GLY A 5 -30.20 -7.43 6.23
C GLY A 5 -31.44 -8.15 5.68
N ALA A 6 -31.29 -9.24 4.91
CA ALA A 6 -32.44 -9.96 4.34
C ALA A 6 -33.43 -10.48 5.40
N GLY A 7 -32.93 -10.80 6.60
CA GLY A 7 -33.72 -11.28 7.73
C GLY A 7 -34.39 -10.21 8.58
N LEU A 8 -34.16 -8.92 8.29
CA LEU A 8 -34.80 -7.80 8.99
C LEU A 8 -36.28 -7.66 8.59
N ASP A 9 -37.08 -7.08 9.48
CA ASP A 9 -38.44 -6.65 9.14
C ASP A 9 -38.45 -5.43 8.20
N ASP A 10 -39.64 -5.03 7.73
CA ASP A 10 -39.76 -3.98 6.72
C ASP A 10 -39.34 -2.59 7.25
N ASP A 11 -39.60 -2.30 8.53
CA ASP A 11 -39.23 -1.02 9.16
C ASP A 11 -37.71 -0.96 9.35
N GLN A 12 -37.10 -2.06 9.82
CA GLN A 12 -35.65 -2.19 9.94
C GLN A 12 -34.95 -2.11 8.56
N LYS A 13 -35.53 -2.69 7.51
CA LYS A 13 -35.00 -2.57 6.13
C LYS A 13 -35.04 -1.13 5.62
N ALA A 14 -36.07 -0.36 5.97
CA ALA A 14 -36.14 1.06 5.63
C ALA A 14 -35.01 1.84 6.30
N VAL A 15 -34.76 1.59 7.60
CA VAL A 15 -33.63 2.18 8.33
C VAL A 15 -32.29 1.78 7.72
N LEU A 16 -32.07 0.49 7.44
CA LEU A 16 -30.83 0.01 6.81
C LEU A 16 -30.58 0.68 5.45
N THR A 17 -31.65 0.92 4.67
CA THR A 17 -31.56 1.59 3.37
C THR A 17 -31.10 3.03 3.52
N ASP A 18 -31.68 3.78 4.46
CA ASP A 18 -31.26 5.17 4.76
C ASP A 18 -29.81 5.23 5.22
N LEU A 19 -29.41 4.37 6.17
CA LEU A 19 -28.04 4.26 6.66
C LEU A 19 -27.05 4.01 5.51
N ASN A 20 -27.36 3.07 4.63
CA ASN A 20 -26.49 2.74 3.50
C ASN A 20 -26.38 3.88 2.47
N GLN A 21 -27.47 4.58 2.19
CA GLN A 21 -27.46 5.75 1.31
C GLN A 21 -26.60 6.87 1.88
N ARG A 22 -26.76 7.17 3.18
CA ARG A 22 -25.97 8.20 3.88
C ARG A 22 -24.50 7.85 3.94
N LEU A 23 -24.17 6.60 4.27
CA LEU A 23 -22.79 6.10 4.23
C LEU A 23 -22.18 6.26 2.84
N SER A 24 -22.88 5.87 1.77
CA SER A 24 -22.39 6.01 0.40
C SER A 24 -22.13 7.46 -0.01
N MET A 25 -22.97 8.40 0.45
CA MET A 25 -22.76 9.83 0.21
C MET A 25 -21.52 10.33 0.98
N LEU A 26 -21.40 9.97 2.26
CA LEU A 26 -20.30 10.42 3.11
C LEU A 26 -18.95 9.87 2.69
N THR A 27 -18.85 8.60 2.28
CA THR A 27 -17.59 8.03 1.78
C THR A 27 -17.14 8.72 0.50
N THR A 28 -18.08 9.08 -0.39
CA THR A 28 -17.80 9.88 -1.60
C THR A 28 -17.35 11.30 -1.23
N THR A 29 -18.00 11.93 -0.25
CA THR A 29 -17.61 13.26 0.26
C THR A 29 -16.20 13.22 0.84
N PHE A 30 -15.89 12.22 1.67
CA PHE A 30 -14.56 12.03 2.26
C PHE A 30 -13.46 11.96 1.19
N GLU A 31 -13.66 11.15 0.15
CA GLU A 31 -12.69 11.00 -0.95
C GLU A 31 -12.50 12.30 -1.73
N LYS A 32 -13.59 13.00 -2.06
CA LYS A 32 -13.53 14.29 -2.78
C LYS A 32 -12.84 15.37 -1.97
N ASN A 33 -13.21 15.49 -0.70
CA ASN A 33 -12.57 16.42 0.24
C ASN A 33 -11.09 16.12 0.36
N LEU A 34 -10.71 14.85 0.55
CA LEU A 34 -9.31 14.46 0.66
C LEU A 34 -8.51 14.79 -0.60
N LEU A 35 -9.05 14.50 -1.79
CA LEU A 35 -8.37 14.82 -3.05
C LEU A 35 -8.17 16.33 -3.22
N ALA A 36 -9.22 17.12 -2.99
CA ALA A 36 -9.17 18.58 -3.08
C ALA A 36 -8.17 19.17 -2.07
N ASP A 37 -8.25 18.77 -0.80
CA ASP A 37 -7.37 19.27 0.25
C ASP A 37 -5.91 18.88 0.01
N THR A 38 -5.67 17.67 -0.52
CA THR A 38 -4.33 17.19 -0.89
C THR A 38 -3.73 18.04 -2.02
N ASN A 39 -4.52 18.38 -3.04
CA ASN A 39 -4.08 19.23 -4.15
C ASN A 39 -3.80 20.67 -3.67
N ASP A 40 -4.66 21.21 -2.82
CA ASP A 40 -4.50 22.55 -2.22
C ASP A 40 -3.29 22.65 -1.26
N LEU A 41 -2.91 21.53 -0.64
CA LEU A 41 -1.77 21.44 0.27
C LEU A 41 -0.43 21.14 -0.41
N ALA A 42 -0.42 20.97 -1.74
CA ALA A 42 0.83 20.81 -2.49
C ALA A 42 1.80 21.96 -2.16
N VAL A 43 3.05 21.62 -1.83
CA VAL A 43 3.98 22.58 -1.24
C VAL A 43 4.72 23.33 -2.33
N VAL A 44 4.56 24.66 -2.33
CA VAL A 44 5.19 25.56 -3.29
C VAL A 44 6.53 26.08 -2.74
N PHE A 45 7.57 26.01 -3.56
CA PHE A 45 8.90 26.55 -3.29
C PHE A 45 9.25 27.62 -4.32
N ASP A 46 9.91 28.68 -3.87
CA ASP A 46 10.28 29.83 -4.71
C ASP A 46 11.73 29.72 -5.21
N ASP A 47 12.60 29.00 -4.49
CA ASP A 47 14.01 28.80 -4.85
C ASP A 47 14.34 27.30 -4.95
N VAL A 48 15.07 26.94 -6.01
CA VAL A 48 15.57 25.56 -6.21
C VAL A 48 16.52 25.13 -5.08
N ALA A 49 17.20 26.07 -4.42
CA ALA A 49 18.05 25.78 -3.27
C ALA A 49 17.26 25.20 -2.08
N GLU A 50 15.94 25.43 -2.00
CA GLU A 50 15.08 24.80 -1.00
C GLU A 50 14.86 23.29 -1.27
N LEU A 51 15.18 22.84 -2.49
CA LEU A 51 15.03 21.46 -2.97
C LEU A 51 16.37 20.70 -3.06
N ASP A 52 17.42 21.22 -2.41
CA ASP A 52 18.72 20.56 -2.37
C ASP A 52 18.60 19.10 -1.88
N GLY A 53 19.25 18.19 -2.60
CA GLY A 53 19.14 16.74 -2.42
C GLY A 53 18.19 16.03 -3.40
N LEU A 54 17.29 16.75 -4.08
CA LEU A 54 16.50 16.16 -5.17
C LEU A 54 17.32 16.01 -6.45
N THR A 55 17.01 14.97 -7.23
CA THR A 55 17.60 14.73 -8.56
C THR A 55 17.07 15.72 -9.60
N GLU A 56 17.78 15.85 -10.74
CA GLU A 56 17.32 16.71 -11.84
C GLU A 56 15.92 16.32 -12.36
N GLY A 57 15.62 15.02 -12.42
CA GLY A 57 14.31 14.53 -12.83
C GLY A 57 13.19 14.90 -11.85
N GLU A 58 13.46 14.86 -10.54
CA GLU A 58 12.50 15.27 -9.51
C GLU A 58 12.28 16.78 -9.50
N ILE A 59 13.33 17.57 -9.67
CA ILE A 59 13.22 19.03 -9.83
C ILE A 59 12.41 19.34 -11.10
N SER A 60 12.66 18.63 -12.19
CA SER A 60 11.90 18.79 -13.43
C SER A 60 10.42 18.44 -13.26
N ALA A 61 10.09 17.37 -12.54
CA ALA A 61 8.71 17.04 -12.19
C ALA A 61 8.07 18.14 -11.32
N ALA A 62 8.81 18.71 -10.37
CA ALA A 62 8.33 19.82 -9.54
C ALA A 62 8.04 21.10 -10.36
N VAL A 63 8.86 21.38 -11.38
CA VAL A 63 8.61 22.48 -12.34
C VAL A 63 7.36 22.20 -13.17
N GLN A 64 7.20 20.97 -13.68
CA GLN A 64 6.02 20.60 -14.47
C GLN A 64 4.74 20.71 -13.62
N ASN A 65 4.76 20.23 -12.37
CA ASN A 65 3.66 20.38 -11.44
C ASN A 65 3.28 21.85 -11.18
N ALA A 66 4.27 22.74 -11.15
CA ALA A 66 4.04 24.17 -11.00
C ALA A 66 3.41 24.78 -12.26
N ALA A 67 3.93 24.44 -13.45
CA ALA A 67 3.40 24.88 -14.74
C ALA A 67 1.94 24.43 -14.95
N ASP A 68 1.62 23.17 -14.62
CA ASP A 68 0.26 22.62 -14.70
C ASP A 68 -0.74 23.37 -13.79
N ARG A 69 -0.22 24.03 -12.73
CA ARG A 69 -0.98 24.86 -11.79
C ARG A 69 -0.91 26.36 -12.11
N GLY A 70 -0.27 26.76 -13.21
CA GLY A 70 -0.10 28.18 -13.58
C GLY A 70 0.85 28.96 -12.65
N LEU A 71 1.78 28.27 -11.99
CA LEU A 71 2.78 28.82 -11.08
C LEU A 71 4.18 28.86 -11.72
N ASP A 72 4.27 29.45 -12.92
CA ASP A 72 5.52 29.53 -13.68
C ASP A 72 6.67 30.13 -12.87
N GLY A 73 7.85 29.52 -12.96
CA GLY A 73 9.05 29.94 -12.22
C GLY A 73 9.11 29.48 -10.77
N ARG A 74 8.17 28.64 -10.32
CA ARG A 74 8.17 28.00 -9.00
C ARG A 74 8.32 26.48 -9.12
N TYR A 75 8.40 25.83 -7.96
CA TYR A 75 8.46 24.37 -7.85
C TYR A 75 7.33 23.88 -6.95
N VAL A 76 6.62 22.83 -7.35
CA VAL A 76 5.52 22.26 -6.58
C VAL A 76 5.77 20.79 -6.27
N LEU A 77 5.87 20.48 -4.98
CA LEU A 77 5.89 19.10 -4.49
C LEU A 77 4.47 18.67 -4.10
N THR A 78 3.92 17.70 -4.82
CA THR A 78 2.61 17.09 -4.52
C THR A 78 2.70 16.12 -3.36
N LEU A 79 1.62 15.96 -2.59
CA LEU A 79 1.60 15.05 -1.44
C LEU A 79 1.22 13.62 -1.86
N THR A 80 1.85 12.63 -1.22
CA THR A 80 1.51 11.19 -1.32
C THR A 80 0.43 10.81 -0.32
N LEU A 81 -0.25 9.66 -0.48
CA LEU A 81 -1.38 9.27 0.38
C LEU A 81 -0.98 9.06 1.87
N PHE A 82 0.18 8.48 2.13
CA PHE A 82 0.65 8.16 3.49
C PHE A 82 1.23 9.41 4.19
N THR A 83 1.43 9.32 5.51
CA THR A 83 1.91 10.44 6.34
C THR A 83 3.33 10.87 5.95
N GLY A 84 4.24 9.90 5.83
CA GLY A 84 5.58 10.14 5.31
C GLY A 84 5.55 10.65 3.87
N HIS A 85 6.69 11.12 3.38
CA HIS A 85 6.84 11.54 1.99
C HIS A 85 8.21 11.09 1.47
N PRO A 86 8.33 10.53 0.25
CA PRO A 86 9.59 10.01 -0.26
C PRO A 86 10.75 11.01 -0.17
N TYR A 87 10.51 12.27 -0.52
CA TYR A 87 11.53 13.33 -0.46
C TYR A 87 12.02 13.72 0.95
N LEU A 88 11.41 13.22 2.03
CA LEU A 88 11.94 13.46 3.37
C LEU A 88 13.30 12.78 3.59
N SER A 89 13.63 11.72 2.83
CA SER A 89 14.94 11.06 2.95
C SER A 89 16.06 11.78 2.22
N THR A 90 15.75 12.63 1.24
CA THR A 90 16.75 13.26 0.35
C THR A 90 16.89 14.76 0.56
N LEU A 91 15.81 15.48 0.88
CA LEU A 91 15.85 16.93 1.09
C LEU A 91 16.79 17.28 2.25
N THR A 92 17.88 17.98 1.94
CA THR A 92 18.89 18.39 2.94
C THR A 92 18.39 19.55 3.80
N ASN A 93 17.57 20.43 3.21
CA ASN A 93 16.94 21.54 3.91
C ASN A 93 15.88 21.05 4.90
N ARG A 94 16.19 21.14 6.20
CA ARG A 94 15.31 20.72 7.30
C ARG A 94 13.96 21.45 7.31
N GLU A 95 13.95 22.73 6.94
CA GLU A 95 12.71 23.51 6.88
C GLU A 95 11.80 23.03 5.75
N SER A 96 12.38 22.67 4.59
CA SER A 96 11.62 22.05 3.48
C SER A 96 10.99 20.73 3.93
N ARG A 97 11.73 19.86 4.64
CA ARG A 97 11.18 18.62 5.22
C ARG A 97 10.05 18.90 6.20
N ARG A 98 10.22 19.88 7.11
CA ARG A 98 9.20 20.28 8.09
C ARG A 98 7.93 20.77 7.40
N ARG A 99 8.04 21.65 6.40
CA ARG A 99 6.90 22.16 5.61
C ARG A 99 6.16 21.03 4.92
N LEU A 100 6.89 20.09 4.32
CA LEU A 100 6.32 18.95 3.59
C LEU A 100 5.56 17.99 4.51
N LEU A 101 6.14 17.59 5.64
CA LEU A 101 5.45 16.73 6.60
C LEU A 101 4.26 17.45 7.26
N ALA A 102 4.39 18.74 7.56
CA ALA A 102 3.28 19.53 8.11
C ALA A 102 2.10 19.60 7.13
N ALA A 103 2.37 19.83 5.84
CA ALA A 103 1.33 19.80 4.80
C ALA A 103 0.68 18.41 4.69
N SER A 104 1.48 17.34 4.69
CA SER A 104 0.97 15.95 4.70
C SER A 104 0.00 15.68 5.86
N ARG A 105 0.36 16.09 7.08
CA ARG A 105 -0.44 15.84 8.29
C ARG A 105 -1.68 16.74 8.42
N ALA A 106 -1.74 17.86 7.68
CA ALA A 106 -2.86 18.80 7.75
C ALA A 106 -4.09 18.37 6.90
N ARG A 107 -3.94 17.33 6.08
CA ARG A 107 -4.99 16.90 5.13
C ARG A 107 -6.29 16.52 5.83
N GLY A 108 -7.37 17.10 5.36
CA GLY A 108 -8.72 16.84 5.85
C GLY A 108 -8.97 17.37 7.27
N SER A 109 -8.13 18.26 7.80
CA SER A 109 -8.25 18.75 9.19
C SER A 109 -8.03 20.26 9.34
N ARG A 110 -8.20 21.04 8.26
CA ARG A 110 -7.86 22.48 8.22
C ARG A 110 -8.99 23.43 8.67
N GLY A 111 -10.17 22.90 9.01
CA GLY A 111 -11.35 23.70 9.32
C GLY A 111 -11.90 24.48 8.11
N ASN A 112 -11.57 24.05 6.90
CA ASN A 112 -12.06 24.58 5.63
C ASN A 112 -13.21 23.70 5.09
N GLU A 113 -13.65 23.95 3.86
CA GLU A 113 -14.70 23.17 3.20
C GLU A 113 -14.33 21.72 2.87
N HIS A 114 -13.04 21.36 2.99
CA HIS A 114 -12.52 20.01 2.76
C HIS A 114 -12.18 19.28 4.07
N ASP A 115 -12.63 19.79 5.22
CA ASP A 115 -12.43 19.13 6.50
C ASP A 115 -13.23 17.82 6.59
N ASN A 116 -12.55 16.75 6.98
CA ASN A 116 -13.08 15.40 7.05
C ASN A 116 -13.41 14.96 8.49
N ARG A 117 -13.13 15.76 9.53
CA ARG A 117 -13.36 15.36 10.92
C ARG A 117 -14.83 15.07 11.20
N GLU A 118 -15.73 15.97 10.77
CA GLU A 118 -17.17 15.74 10.93
C GLU A 118 -17.67 14.60 10.04
N VAL A 119 -17.16 14.52 8.81
CA VAL A 119 -17.52 13.48 7.84
C VAL A 119 -17.19 12.09 8.38
N LEU A 120 -15.96 11.88 8.86
CA LEU A 120 -15.53 10.57 9.39
C LEU A 120 -16.25 10.22 10.69
N ARG A 121 -16.50 11.18 11.58
CA ARG A 121 -17.27 10.94 12.81
C ARG A 121 -18.68 10.45 12.50
N GLU A 122 -19.32 11.03 11.50
CA GLU A 122 -20.64 10.58 11.05
C GLU A 122 -20.58 9.20 10.39
N ILE A 123 -19.55 8.91 9.58
CA ILE A 123 -19.34 7.56 9.03
C ILE A 123 -19.24 6.51 10.14
N VAL A 124 -18.46 6.78 11.20
CA VAL A 124 -18.30 5.85 12.32
C VAL A 124 -19.62 5.61 13.05
N ARG A 125 -20.38 6.67 13.35
CA ARG A 125 -21.70 6.56 14.00
C ARG A 125 -22.66 5.69 13.19
N LEU A 126 -22.78 5.97 11.89
CA LEU A 126 -23.66 5.21 11.00
C LEU A 126 -23.19 3.76 10.82
N ARG A 127 -21.89 3.49 10.83
CA ARG A 127 -21.33 2.13 10.82
C ARG A 127 -21.70 1.37 12.09
N ALA A 128 -21.58 1.99 13.27
CA ALA A 128 -21.98 1.38 14.54
C ALA A 128 -23.50 1.11 14.59
N GLU A 129 -24.32 2.08 14.19
CA GLU A 129 -25.79 1.92 14.12
C GLU A 129 -26.20 0.80 13.15
N ARG A 130 -25.57 0.75 11.98
CA ARG A 130 -25.82 -0.32 11.00
C ARG A 130 -25.43 -1.69 11.54
N ALA A 131 -24.29 -1.80 12.21
CA ALA A 131 -23.85 -3.06 12.80
C ALA A 131 -24.81 -3.53 13.90
N ALA A 132 -25.24 -2.62 14.78
CA ALA A 132 -26.21 -2.90 15.82
C ALA A 132 -27.56 -3.35 15.25
N LEU A 133 -28.05 -2.69 14.20
CA LEU A 133 -29.27 -3.08 13.48
C LEU A 133 -29.17 -4.50 12.90
N LEU A 134 -27.98 -4.89 12.45
CA LEU A 134 -27.70 -6.23 11.93
C LEU A 134 -27.39 -7.27 13.02
N GLY A 135 -27.43 -6.88 14.29
CA GLY A 135 -27.24 -7.79 15.44
C GLY A 135 -25.79 -7.96 15.89
N TYR A 136 -24.88 -7.08 15.47
CA TYR A 136 -23.47 -7.10 15.86
C TYR A 136 -23.16 -6.02 16.89
N SER A 137 -22.18 -6.28 17.78
CA SER A 137 -21.78 -5.34 18.83
C SER A 137 -21.06 -4.10 18.31
N SER A 138 -20.38 -4.21 17.16
CA SER A 138 -19.60 -3.15 16.53
C SER A 138 -19.46 -3.39 15.03
N HIS A 139 -19.00 -2.39 14.28
CA HIS A 139 -18.71 -2.55 12.85
C HIS A 139 -17.56 -3.52 12.61
N ALA A 140 -16.57 -3.58 13.50
CA ALA A 140 -15.51 -4.59 13.45
C ALA A 140 -16.07 -6.01 13.56
N ALA A 141 -16.96 -6.27 14.53
CA ALA A 141 -17.59 -7.58 14.67
C ALA A 141 -18.42 -7.98 13.43
N TYR A 142 -19.12 -7.01 12.82
CA TYR A 142 -19.80 -7.22 11.55
C TYR A 142 -18.83 -7.61 10.43
N VAL A 143 -17.74 -6.86 10.25
CA VAL A 143 -16.75 -7.12 9.18
C VAL A 143 -16.06 -8.46 9.38
N THR A 144 -15.44 -8.69 10.55
CA THR A 144 -14.63 -9.89 10.78
C THR A 144 -15.42 -11.19 10.76
N SER A 145 -16.74 -11.13 10.92
CA SER A 145 -17.60 -12.34 10.81
C SER A 145 -17.66 -12.92 9.39
N ASP A 146 -17.25 -12.15 8.38
CA ASP A 146 -17.12 -12.55 6.98
C ASP A 146 -15.68 -12.29 6.48
N GLU A 147 -14.68 -12.57 7.32
CA GLU A 147 -13.23 -12.52 7.01
C GLU A 147 -12.54 -13.77 7.58
N THR A 148 -11.32 -14.09 7.14
CA THR A 148 -10.60 -15.29 7.64
C THR A 148 -10.19 -15.18 9.12
N ALA A 149 -10.04 -13.97 9.64
CA ALA A 149 -9.75 -13.71 11.05
C ALA A 149 -10.89 -14.14 12.00
N GLY A 150 -12.13 -14.11 11.52
CA GLY A 150 -13.32 -14.60 12.24
C GLY A 150 -13.82 -13.71 13.40
N SER A 151 -12.97 -12.94 14.09
CA SER A 151 -13.40 -12.04 15.16
C SER A 151 -12.47 -10.83 15.37
N PRO A 152 -12.96 -9.72 15.96
CA PRO A 152 -12.12 -8.57 16.29
C PRO A 152 -11.05 -8.91 17.33
N GLU A 153 -11.33 -9.83 18.26
CA GLU A 153 -10.38 -10.25 19.29
C GLU A 153 -9.14 -10.91 18.69
N ALA A 154 -9.30 -11.78 17.68
CA ALA A 154 -8.18 -12.40 16.98
C ALA A 154 -7.28 -11.36 16.29
N VAL A 155 -7.90 -10.33 15.69
CA VAL A 155 -7.19 -9.20 15.09
C VAL A 155 -6.43 -8.40 16.15
N HIS A 156 -7.11 -8.05 17.25
CA HIS A 156 -6.53 -7.31 18.36
C HIS A 156 -5.33 -8.04 18.98
N ASP A 157 -5.43 -9.35 19.17
CA ASP A 157 -4.35 -10.18 19.72
C ASP A 157 -3.12 -10.17 18.82
N LEU A 158 -3.30 -10.29 17.50
CA LEU A 158 -2.20 -10.19 16.55
C LEU A 158 -1.54 -8.80 16.60
N LEU A 159 -2.33 -7.73 16.48
CA LEU A 159 -1.79 -6.36 16.45
C LEU A 159 -1.03 -6.04 17.74
N ARG A 160 -1.58 -6.39 18.92
CA ARG A 160 -0.90 -6.17 20.20
C ARG A 160 0.37 -6.99 20.35
N ARG A 161 0.37 -8.25 19.89
CA ARG A 161 1.56 -9.11 19.91
C ARG A 161 2.71 -8.50 19.11
N LEU A 162 2.42 -7.85 17.98
CA LEU A 162 3.44 -7.24 17.12
C LEU A 162 3.85 -5.83 17.57
N ALA A 163 2.94 -5.08 18.20
CA ALA A 163 3.18 -3.69 18.60
C ALA A 163 4.29 -3.54 19.65
N VAL A 164 4.36 -4.45 20.63
CA VAL A 164 5.36 -4.39 21.71
C VAL A 164 6.81 -4.44 21.16
N PRO A 165 7.21 -5.47 20.38
CA PRO A 165 8.55 -5.49 19.79
C PRO A 165 8.75 -4.36 18.77
N ALA A 166 7.74 -4.01 17.97
CA ALA A 166 7.85 -2.90 17.01
C ALA A 166 8.18 -1.57 17.70
N ALA A 167 7.49 -1.23 18.79
CA ALA A 167 7.74 -0.03 19.58
C ALA A 167 9.13 -0.03 20.21
N ALA A 168 9.60 -1.19 20.69
CA ALA A 168 10.95 -1.35 21.23
C ALA A 168 12.02 -1.14 20.16
N ASN A 169 11.81 -1.68 18.96
CA ASN A 169 12.70 -1.48 17.82
C ASN A 169 12.74 0.00 17.40
N ALA A 170 11.58 0.65 17.30
CA ALA A 170 11.47 2.07 16.94
C ALA A 170 12.22 2.97 17.94
N ARG A 171 12.16 2.68 19.26
CA ARG A 171 12.94 3.44 20.25
C ARG A 171 14.45 3.30 20.04
N ARG A 172 14.95 2.09 19.77
CA ARG A 172 16.39 1.87 19.48
C ARG A 172 16.82 2.55 18.18
N GLU A 173 15.96 2.57 17.18
CA GLU A 173 16.20 3.30 15.94
C GLU A 173 16.26 4.82 16.20
N GLN A 174 15.31 5.36 16.97
CA GLN A 174 15.29 6.77 17.36
C GLN A 174 16.57 7.19 18.10
N GLU A 175 17.04 6.37 19.05
CA GLU A 175 18.30 6.58 19.75
C GLU A 175 19.48 6.66 18.77
N ALA A 176 19.55 5.73 17.81
CA ALA A 176 20.59 5.74 16.79
C ALA A 176 20.54 6.98 15.87
N LEU A 177 19.33 7.49 15.57
CA LEU A 177 19.19 8.74 14.82
C LEU A 177 19.69 9.93 15.64
N GLN A 178 19.33 10.00 16.92
CA GLN A 178 19.77 11.07 17.82
C GLN A 178 21.29 11.06 18.01
N GLU A 179 21.91 9.89 18.19
CA GLU A 179 23.36 9.74 18.29
C GLU A 179 24.08 10.32 17.06
N LEU A 180 23.54 10.10 15.86
CA LEU A 180 24.11 10.66 14.63
C LEU A 180 23.95 12.19 14.57
N ILE A 181 22.78 12.72 14.94
CA ILE A 181 22.53 14.17 15.01
C ILE A 181 23.55 14.84 15.95
N ASP A 182 23.74 14.27 17.15
CA ASP A 182 24.63 14.80 18.17
C ASP A 182 26.11 14.72 17.71
N ALA A 183 26.50 13.63 17.06
CA ALA A 183 27.86 13.42 16.53
C ALA A 183 28.24 14.43 15.43
N GLU A 184 27.26 14.94 14.69
CA GLU A 184 27.45 15.96 13.65
C GLU A 184 27.53 17.39 14.21
N GLY A 185 27.38 17.55 15.53
CA GLY A 185 27.42 18.85 16.21
C GLY A 185 26.12 19.65 16.10
N ALA A 186 25.04 19.03 15.62
CA ALA A 186 23.69 19.58 15.71
C ALA A 186 23.11 19.33 17.11
N SER A 187 22.28 20.24 17.60
CA SER A 187 21.77 20.22 18.98
C SER A 187 20.25 20.34 19.05
N PHE A 188 19.55 19.62 18.17
CA PHE A 188 18.09 19.51 18.18
C PHE A 188 17.65 18.06 18.42
N PRO A 189 16.51 17.84 19.10
CA PRO A 189 15.92 16.51 19.19
C PRO A 189 15.42 16.05 17.82
N VAL A 190 15.55 14.76 17.53
CA VAL A 190 14.95 14.16 16.32
C VAL A 190 13.44 14.38 16.33
N GLU A 191 12.92 14.92 15.22
CA GLU A 191 11.48 15.10 14.98
C GLU A 191 11.04 14.21 13.80
N ALA A 192 9.74 14.02 13.61
CA ALA A 192 9.21 13.13 12.57
C ALA A 192 9.67 13.50 11.15
N HIS A 193 9.90 14.79 10.85
CA HIS A 193 10.43 15.25 9.56
C HIS A 193 11.93 15.03 9.40
N ASP A 194 12.64 14.62 10.45
CA ASP A 194 14.06 14.27 10.42
C ASP A 194 14.28 12.77 10.25
N TRP A 195 13.30 11.93 10.61
CA TRP A 195 13.46 10.48 10.66
C TRP A 195 14.03 9.90 9.36
N ALA A 196 13.32 10.07 8.25
CA ALA A 196 13.72 9.48 6.96
C ALA A 196 15.10 9.94 6.50
N PHE A 197 15.44 11.22 6.70
CA PHE A 197 16.74 11.78 6.34
C PHE A 197 17.88 11.13 7.12
N TYR A 198 17.75 11.08 8.46
CA TYR A 198 18.79 10.49 9.30
C TYR A 198 18.82 8.97 9.20
N THR A 199 17.71 8.30 8.92
CA THR A 199 17.66 6.86 8.61
C THR A 199 18.57 6.52 7.45
N GLU A 200 18.53 7.27 6.34
CA GLU A 200 19.42 6.99 5.20
C GLU A 200 20.88 7.30 5.51
N ARG A 201 21.17 8.28 6.37
CA ARG A 201 22.56 8.54 6.80
C ARG A 201 23.11 7.48 7.75
N VAL A 202 22.29 6.99 8.68
CA VAL A 202 22.65 5.84 9.51
C VAL A 202 22.83 4.60 8.64
N ARG A 203 21.97 4.39 7.64
CA ARG A 203 22.10 3.29 6.67
C ARG A 203 23.43 3.37 5.92
N GLN A 204 23.77 4.54 5.38
CA GLN A 204 25.04 4.78 4.71
C GLN A 204 26.23 4.53 5.64
N ALA A 205 26.17 5.01 6.89
CA ALA A 205 27.26 4.83 7.86
C ALA A 205 27.45 3.37 8.31
N ARG A 206 26.36 2.60 8.45
CA ARG A 206 26.40 1.22 8.96
C ARG A 206 26.61 0.16 7.87
N TYR A 207 25.99 0.36 6.71
CA TYR A 207 25.95 -0.65 5.62
C TYR A 207 26.68 -0.19 4.36
N ASP A 208 27.18 1.05 4.30
CA ASP A 208 27.77 1.63 3.09
C ASP A 208 26.83 1.46 1.89
N LEU A 209 25.57 1.86 2.10
CA LEU A 209 24.45 1.70 1.17
C LEU A 209 23.67 3.01 1.05
N ASP A 210 23.68 3.57 -0.16
CA ASP A 210 22.88 4.73 -0.56
C ASP A 210 21.73 4.26 -1.46
N ARG A 211 20.49 4.32 -0.96
CA ARG A 211 19.31 3.93 -1.75
C ARG A 211 19.02 4.89 -2.90
N THR A 212 19.46 6.15 -2.81
CA THR A 212 19.30 7.14 -3.89
C THR A 212 20.17 6.76 -5.09
N ALA A 213 21.38 6.24 -4.84
CA ALA A 213 22.28 5.75 -5.87
C ALA A 213 21.75 4.51 -6.62
N LEU A 214 20.68 3.87 -6.14
CA LEU A 214 20.05 2.73 -6.82
C LEU A 214 19.09 3.16 -7.94
N ARG A 215 18.58 4.39 -7.92
CA ARG A 215 17.54 4.85 -8.85
C ARG A 215 17.93 4.71 -10.34
N PRO A 216 19.17 5.01 -10.76
CA PRO A 216 19.59 4.79 -12.13
C PRO A 216 19.51 3.33 -12.60
N PHE A 217 19.42 2.36 -11.69
CA PHE A 217 19.24 0.94 -12.03
C PHE A 217 17.77 0.54 -12.22
N PHE A 218 16.81 1.41 -11.87
CA PHE A 218 15.39 1.10 -11.84
C PHE A 218 14.58 1.96 -12.82
N GLU A 219 14.99 1.96 -14.09
CA GLU A 219 14.22 2.59 -15.16
C GLU A 219 12.90 1.83 -15.39
N ALA A 220 11.77 2.55 -15.41
CA ALA A 220 10.43 1.97 -15.33
C ALA A 220 10.08 1.00 -16.47
N GLU A 221 10.49 1.27 -17.72
CA GLU A 221 10.26 0.34 -18.82
C GLU A 221 11.01 -0.98 -18.61
N ARG A 222 12.26 -0.90 -18.15
CA ARG A 222 13.08 -2.07 -17.85
C ARG A 222 12.54 -2.85 -16.64
N VAL A 223 12.15 -2.17 -15.56
CA VAL A 223 11.51 -2.81 -14.40
C VAL A 223 10.23 -3.54 -14.83
N LEU A 224 9.40 -2.93 -15.68
CA LEU A 224 8.18 -3.55 -16.19
C LEU A 224 8.46 -4.78 -17.06
N ARG A 225 9.34 -4.64 -18.07
CA ARG A 225 9.58 -5.70 -19.07
C ARG A 225 10.48 -6.82 -18.54
N ASP A 226 11.61 -6.45 -17.97
CA ASP A 226 12.66 -7.39 -17.55
C ASP A 226 12.54 -7.82 -16.09
N GLY A 227 11.73 -7.11 -15.29
CA GLY A 227 11.40 -7.48 -13.91
C GLY A 227 10.03 -8.16 -13.83
N VAL A 228 8.99 -7.35 -13.87
CA VAL A 228 7.59 -7.75 -13.60
C VAL A 228 7.10 -8.79 -14.60
N PHE A 229 7.14 -8.47 -15.90
CA PHE A 229 6.68 -9.40 -16.96
C PHE A 229 7.59 -10.61 -17.08
N ARG A 230 8.90 -10.44 -16.91
CA ARG A 230 9.86 -11.54 -16.98
C ARG A 230 9.65 -12.55 -15.85
N ALA A 231 9.44 -12.10 -14.62
CA ALA A 231 9.11 -12.97 -13.49
C ALA A 231 7.84 -13.77 -13.77
N ALA A 232 6.76 -13.11 -14.22
CA ALA A 232 5.52 -13.79 -14.54
C ALA A 232 5.62 -14.74 -15.75
N THR A 233 6.45 -14.40 -16.75
CA THR A 233 6.74 -15.26 -17.90
C THR A 233 7.49 -16.52 -17.46
N GLN A 234 8.54 -16.37 -16.65
CA GLN A 234 9.33 -17.52 -16.17
C GLN A 234 8.53 -18.39 -15.20
N LEU A 235 7.71 -17.77 -14.34
CA LEU A 235 6.95 -18.48 -13.33
C LEU A 235 5.70 -19.15 -13.92
N TYR A 236 4.93 -18.48 -14.78
CA TYR A 236 3.61 -18.94 -15.25
C TYR A 236 3.53 -19.21 -16.76
N GLY A 237 4.58 -18.91 -17.53
CA GLY A 237 4.62 -19.09 -18.98
C GLY A 237 3.77 -18.09 -19.77
N ILE A 238 3.21 -17.06 -19.14
CA ILE A 238 2.41 -16.05 -19.84
C ILE A 238 3.29 -15.06 -20.62
N THR A 239 2.73 -14.43 -21.64
CA THR A 239 3.43 -13.46 -22.49
C THR A 239 2.60 -12.19 -22.65
N PHE A 240 3.27 -11.08 -23.00
CA PHE A 240 2.68 -9.74 -23.05
C PHE A 240 2.97 -9.07 -24.39
N ALA A 241 1.95 -8.51 -25.02
CA ALA A 241 2.07 -7.70 -26.23
C ALA A 241 1.42 -6.33 -26.00
N GLU A 242 2.17 -5.25 -26.15
CA GLU A 242 1.64 -3.89 -26.04
C GLU A 242 0.74 -3.55 -27.24
N ARG A 243 -0.43 -2.97 -26.96
CA ARG A 243 -1.50 -2.71 -27.93
C ARG A 243 -1.82 -1.22 -27.99
N ALA A 244 -0.94 -0.45 -28.63
CA ALA A 244 -1.12 0.99 -28.83
C ALA A 244 -2.32 1.34 -29.76
N ASP A 245 -2.87 0.34 -30.46
CA ASP A 245 -4.08 0.48 -31.28
C ASP A 245 -5.38 0.46 -30.47
N LEU A 246 -5.34 0.02 -29.21
CA LEU A 246 -6.52 -0.02 -28.33
C LEU A 246 -6.65 1.30 -27.54
N PRO A 247 -7.87 1.85 -27.41
CA PRO A 247 -8.09 3.04 -26.62
C PRO A 247 -7.96 2.74 -25.11
N ALA A 248 -7.21 3.57 -24.40
CA ALA A 248 -7.19 3.61 -22.94
C ALA A 248 -8.03 4.79 -22.41
N TYR A 249 -8.37 4.77 -21.12
CA TYR A 249 -9.15 5.85 -20.48
C TYR A 249 -8.34 7.12 -20.21
N HIS A 250 -7.02 7.06 -20.34
CA HIS A 250 -6.10 8.18 -20.18
C HIS A 250 -4.96 8.04 -21.20
N PRO A 251 -4.44 9.13 -21.80
CA PRO A 251 -3.38 9.06 -22.82
C PRO A 251 -2.07 8.43 -22.34
N ASP A 252 -1.76 8.51 -21.05
CA ASP A 252 -0.57 7.87 -20.46
C ASP A 252 -0.82 6.41 -20.02
N ALA A 253 -2.05 5.90 -20.11
CA ALA A 253 -2.35 4.52 -19.74
C ALA A 253 -2.01 3.58 -20.90
N ARG A 254 -1.29 2.50 -20.60
CA ARG A 254 -0.77 1.54 -21.59
C ARG A 254 -1.54 0.22 -21.51
N VAL A 255 -1.91 -0.34 -22.66
CA VAL A 255 -2.69 -1.58 -22.75
C VAL A 255 -1.80 -2.71 -23.25
N PHE A 256 -1.86 -3.85 -22.57
CA PHE A 256 -1.13 -5.07 -22.90
C PHE A 256 -2.11 -6.24 -23.07
N GLU A 257 -2.02 -6.93 -24.20
CA GLU A 257 -2.63 -8.23 -24.39
C GLU A 257 -1.79 -9.31 -23.70
N VAL A 258 -2.45 -10.17 -22.93
CA VAL A 258 -1.81 -11.25 -22.16
C VAL A 258 -2.25 -12.59 -22.72
N SER A 259 -1.28 -13.47 -23.00
CA SER A 259 -1.51 -14.82 -23.54
C SER A 259 -0.91 -15.89 -22.65
N ASN A 260 -1.56 -17.06 -22.59
CA ASN A 260 -1.03 -18.26 -21.95
C ASN A 260 0.17 -18.82 -22.74
N ALA A 261 0.87 -19.78 -22.13
CA ALA A 261 2.02 -20.47 -22.72
C ALA A 261 1.69 -21.20 -24.04
N ASP A 262 0.44 -21.63 -24.22
CA ASP A 262 -0.05 -22.27 -25.45
C ASP A 262 -0.49 -21.26 -26.53
N GLY A 263 -0.35 -19.96 -26.27
CA GLY A 263 -0.77 -18.87 -27.15
C GLY A 263 -2.25 -18.51 -27.05
N SER A 264 -3.04 -19.19 -26.20
CA SER A 264 -4.45 -18.82 -25.98
C SER A 264 -4.57 -17.50 -25.23
N ALA A 265 -5.60 -16.72 -25.56
CA ALA A 265 -5.86 -15.43 -24.92
C ALA A 265 -6.18 -15.61 -23.43
N LEU A 266 -5.50 -14.85 -22.57
CA LEU A 266 -5.78 -14.80 -21.14
C LEU A 266 -6.66 -13.60 -20.81
N GLY A 267 -6.25 -12.39 -21.18
CA GLY A 267 -6.96 -11.15 -20.89
C GLY A 267 -6.19 -9.89 -21.30
N LEU A 268 -6.60 -8.74 -20.77
CA LEU A 268 -5.87 -7.47 -20.93
C LEU A 268 -5.38 -6.95 -19.58
N PHE A 269 -4.17 -6.37 -19.60
CA PHE A 269 -3.59 -5.61 -18.51
C PHE A 269 -3.43 -4.15 -18.92
N VAL A 270 -3.83 -3.22 -18.06
CA VAL A 270 -3.68 -1.78 -18.26
C VAL A 270 -2.81 -1.21 -17.15
N LEU A 271 -1.75 -0.48 -17.51
CA LEU A 271 -0.88 0.20 -16.55
C LEU A 271 -1.04 1.71 -16.68
N ASP A 272 -1.36 2.37 -15.56
CA ASP A 272 -1.44 3.83 -15.43
C ASP A 272 -0.51 4.30 -14.30
N LEU A 273 0.72 4.63 -14.68
CA LEU A 273 1.85 4.78 -13.77
C LEU A 273 1.90 6.12 -13.02
N TYR A 274 1.48 7.21 -13.66
CA TYR A 274 1.89 8.56 -13.25
C TYR A 274 0.89 9.31 -12.36
N THR A 275 1.43 10.07 -11.40
CA THR A 275 0.68 11.02 -10.55
C THR A 275 0.08 12.15 -11.37
N ARG A 276 -1.12 12.59 -10.98
CA ARG A 276 -1.81 13.79 -11.52
C ARG A 276 -2.97 14.19 -10.62
N ASP A 277 -3.38 15.46 -10.67
CA ASP A 277 -4.39 16.05 -9.78
C ASP A 277 -5.76 15.38 -9.83
N THR A 278 -6.10 14.73 -10.94
CA THR A 278 -7.37 14.01 -11.11
C THR A 278 -7.32 12.56 -10.61
N LYS A 279 -6.14 12.07 -10.20
CA LYS A 279 -5.92 10.71 -9.73
C LYS A 279 -5.74 10.75 -8.21
N ARG A 280 -6.51 9.91 -7.49
CA ARG A 280 -6.32 9.74 -6.05
C ARG A 280 -4.92 9.17 -5.73
N GLY A 281 -4.39 9.50 -4.55
CA GLY A 281 -3.10 9.00 -4.10
C GLY A 281 -3.09 7.49 -3.80
N GLY A 282 -1.90 6.92 -3.63
CA GLY A 282 -1.69 5.49 -3.33
C GLY A 282 -1.39 4.66 -4.59
N ALA A 283 -1.60 3.35 -4.49
CA ALA A 283 -1.62 2.45 -5.64
C ALA A 283 -2.79 1.49 -5.47
N TRP A 284 -3.32 0.99 -6.58
CA TRP A 284 -4.39 0.00 -6.54
C TRP A 284 -4.55 -0.75 -7.85
N MET A 285 -5.13 -1.95 -7.72
CA MET A 285 -5.64 -2.75 -8.82
C MET A 285 -7.17 -2.68 -8.86
N ASN A 286 -7.74 -2.61 -10.07
CA ASN A 286 -9.16 -2.84 -10.27
C ASN A 286 -9.43 -3.62 -11.56
N SER A 287 -10.62 -4.23 -11.65
CA SER A 287 -11.09 -4.87 -12.88
C SER A 287 -12.06 -3.96 -13.64
N ILE A 288 -11.87 -3.78 -14.94
CA ILE A 288 -12.89 -3.22 -15.85
C ILE A 288 -13.87 -4.32 -16.25
N VAL A 289 -13.36 -5.51 -16.55
CA VAL A 289 -14.15 -6.71 -16.81
C VAL A 289 -13.61 -7.83 -15.95
N SER A 290 -14.50 -8.49 -15.19
CA SER A 290 -14.14 -9.69 -14.43
C SER A 290 -14.26 -10.94 -15.31
N GLN A 291 -13.37 -11.90 -15.07
CA GLN A 291 -13.44 -13.22 -15.69
C GLN A 291 -14.76 -13.93 -15.31
N SER A 292 -15.39 -14.63 -16.26
CA SER A 292 -16.50 -15.55 -15.93
C SER A 292 -16.78 -16.54 -17.06
N ARG A 293 -16.83 -17.85 -16.75
CA ARG A 293 -17.31 -18.85 -17.73
C ARG A 293 -18.80 -18.70 -18.03
N LEU A 294 -19.62 -18.33 -17.04
CA LEU A 294 -21.07 -18.12 -17.23
C LEU A 294 -21.36 -17.01 -18.25
N ARG A 295 -20.56 -15.94 -18.23
CA ARG A 295 -20.71 -14.80 -19.16
C ARG A 295 -19.83 -14.91 -20.41
N GLY A 296 -18.91 -15.86 -20.46
CA GLY A 296 -17.91 -15.97 -21.52
C GLY A 296 -16.95 -14.79 -21.57
N THR A 297 -16.65 -14.15 -20.44
CA THR A 297 -15.81 -12.95 -20.36
C THR A 297 -14.37 -13.27 -19.95
N HIS A 298 -13.42 -12.64 -20.64
CA HIS A 298 -12.02 -12.56 -20.24
C HIS A 298 -11.77 -11.34 -19.34
N PRO A 299 -10.81 -11.41 -18.40
CA PRO A 299 -10.49 -10.29 -17.52
C PRO A 299 -9.82 -9.11 -18.25
N ILE A 300 -10.19 -7.91 -17.84
CA ILE A 300 -9.47 -6.66 -18.14
C ILE A 300 -9.12 -6.03 -16.80
N VAL A 301 -7.85 -6.07 -16.44
CA VAL A 301 -7.34 -5.61 -15.15
C VAL A 301 -6.48 -4.35 -15.32
N VAL A 302 -6.48 -3.51 -14.29
CA VAL A 302 -5.80 -2.20 -14.31
C VAL A 302 -4.92 -2.09 -13.07
N ASN A 303 -3.70 -1.61 -13.22
CA ASN A 303 -2.88 -1.12 -12.12
C ASN A 303 -2.72 0.39 -12.23
N ASN A 304 -2.95 1.08 -11.12
CA ASN A 304 -2.71 2.51 -10.97
C ASN A 304 -1.61 2.72 -9.94
N LEU A 305 -0.59 3.48 -10.30
CA LEU A 305 0.45 3.96 -9.39
C LEU A 305 0.46 5.50 -9.41
N ASN A 306 1.30 6.08 -8.54
CA ASN A 306 1.53 7.52 -8.41
C ASN A 306 3.04 7.83 -8.43
N VAL A 307 3.70 7.48 -9.53
CA VAL A 307 5.10 7.85 -9.81
C VAL A 307 5.13 9.28 -10.38
N PRO A 308 6.05 10.16 -9.94
CA PRO A 308 6.23 11.48 -10.56
C PRO A 308 6.56 11.35 -12.05
N LYS A 309 5.84 12.10 -12.90
CA LYS A 309 6.09 12.10 -14.34
C LYS A 309 7.26 13.04 -14.67
N PRO A 310 8.39 12.56 -15.20
CA PRO A 310 9.49 13.42 -15.60
C PRO A 310 9.12 14.19 -16.88
N ALA A 311 9.93 15.21 -17.23
CA ALA A 311 9.73 15.95 -18.47
C ALA A 311 9.90 15.05 -19.72
N PRO A 312 9.27 15.42 -20.86
CA PRO A 312 9.41 14.68 -22.11
C PRO A 312 10.87 14.40 -22.48
N GLY A 313 11.17 13.14 -22.77
CA GLY A 313 12.53 12.70 -23.17
C GLY A 313 13.44 12.28 -22.01
N GLN A 314 13.01 12.42 -20.76
CA GLN A 314 13.75 11.89 -19.59
C GLN A 314 13.22 10.51 -19.18
N PRO A 315 14.11 9.59 -18.73
CA PRO A 315 13.69 8.28 -18.24
C PRO A 315 12.91 8.41 -16.92
N THR A 316 11.95 7.51 -16.70
CA THR A 316 11.27 7.40 -15.41
C THR A 316 12.10 6.51 -14.50
N LEU A 317 12.81 7.11 -13.55
CA LEU A 317 13.66 6.38 -12.59
C LEU A 317 12.91 6.14 -11.28
N LEU A 318 12.59 4.88 -11.03
CA LEU A 318 11.85 4.46 -9.85
C LEU A 318 12.77 4.42 -8.62
N THR A 319 12.20 4.78 -7.48
CA THR A 319 12.71 4.33 -6.18
C THR A 319 12.45 2.84 -6.01
N LEU A 320 13.20 2.20 -5.12
CA LEU A 320 12.95 0.80 -4.77
C LEU A 320 11.53 0.58 -4.20
N ASP A 321 10.97 1.55 -3.47
CA ASP A 321 9.60 1.45 -2.95
C ASP A 321 8.54 1.49 -4.09
N GLU A 322 8.80 2.26 -5.16
CA GLU A 322 7.96 2.27 -6.37
C GLU A 322 8.11 0.98 -7.19
N VAL A 323 9.31 0.38 -7.22
CA VAL A 323 9.50 -0.98 -7.77
C VAL A 323 8.67 -1.99 -6.97
N THR A 324 8.75 -1.96 -5.64
CA THR A 324 7.92 -2.82 -4.77
C THR A 324 6.44 -2.64 -5.04
N THR A 325 5.98 -1.39 -5.12
CA THR A 325 4.59 -1.06 -5.42
C THR A 325 4.15 -1.63 -6.77
N LEU A 326 5.00 -1.56 -7.80
CA LEU A 326 4.67 -2.11 -9.11
C LEU A 326 4.54 -3.64 -9.08
N PHE A 327 5.44 -4.35 -8.40
CA PHE A 327 5.32 -5.80 -8.21
C PHE A 327 4.09 -6.17 -7.37
N HIS A 328 3.79 -5.41 -6.32
CA HIS A 328 2.62 -5.59 -5.47
C HIS A 328 1.32 -5.53 -6.28
N GLU A 329 1.10 -4.43 -7.00
CA GLU A 329 -0.11 -4.25 -7.81
C GLU A 329 -0.22 -5.27 -8.94
N PHE A 330 0.92 -5.72 -9.46
CA PHE A 330 0.94 -6.77 -10.47
C PHE A 330 0.57 -8.14 -9.91
N GLY A 331 0.85 -8.41 -8.63
CA GLY A 331 0.35 -9.61 -7.95
C GLY A 331 -1.18 -9.64 -7.89
N HIS A 332 -1.83 -8.50 -7.59
CA HIS A 332 -3.28 -8.36 -7.74
C HIS A 332 -3.72 -8.56 -9.19
N ALA A 333 -3.00 -8.01 -10.16
CA ALA A 333 -3.31 -8.19 -11.59
C ALA A 333 -3.26 -9.67 -12.00
N LEU A 334 -2.25 -10.41 -11.56
CA LEU A 334 -2.11 -11.86 -11.78
C LEU A 334 -3.27 -12.63 -11.14
N HIS A 335 -3.68 -12.28 -9.92
CA HIS A 335 -4.85 -12.88 -9.28
C HIS A 335 -6.12 -12.64 -10.12
N GLY A 336 -6.33 -11.40 -10.60
CA GLY A 336 -7.43 -11.06 -11.50
C GLY A 336 -7.39 -11.79 -12.84
N LEU A 337 -6.21 -11.95 -13.44
CA LEU A 337 -6.00 -12.62 -14.73
C LEU A 337 -6.21 -14.13 -14.64
N PHE A 338 -5.75 -14.77 -13.56
CA PHE A 338 -5.73 -16.22 -13.44
C PHE A 338 -7.01 -16.83 -12.87
N ALA A 339 -7.74 -16.11 -12.02
CA ALA A 339 -8.94 -16.60 -11.35
C ALA A 339 -10.05 -16.95 -12.36
N THR A 340 -10.02 -18.19 -12.85
CA THR A 340 -10.91 -18.67 -13.90
C THR A 340 -12.06 -19.44 -13.28
N VAL A 341 -13.14 -18.74 -12.97
CA VAL A 341 -14.31 -19.23 -12.25
C VAL A 341 -15.57 -19.29 -13.11
N THR A 342 -16.58 -20.03 -12.65
CA THR A 342 -17.87 -20.10 -13.34
C THR A 342 -18.70 -18.84 -13.09
N TYR A 343 -18.88 -18.46 -11.84
CA TYR A 343 -19.76 -17.36 -11.44
C TYR A 343 -18.98 -16.06 -11.21
N PRO A 344 -19.43 -14.90 -11.74
CA PRO A 344 -18.75 -13.62 -11.57
C PRO A 344 -18.52 -13.20 -10.11
N HIS A 345 -19.38 -13.67 -9.20
CA HIS A 345 -19.29 -13.38 -7.77
C HIS A 345 -17.94 -13.81 -7.16
N PHE A 346 -17.31 -14.85 -7.70
CA PHE A 346 -16.05 -15.41 -7.20
C PHE A 346 -14.83 -15.03 -8.05
N ALA A 347 -15.00 -14.12 -9.02
CA ALA A 347 -13.98 -13.83 -10.02
C ALA A 347 -12.86 -12.94 -9.49
N GLY A 348 -11.64 -13.18 -9.95
CA GLY A 348 -10.48 -12.34 -9.64
C GLY A 348 -10.25 -12.19 -8.14
N THR A 349 -10.08 -10.94 -7.75
CA THR A 349 -9.83 -10.50 -6.37
C THR A 349 -11.10 -10.41 -5.50
N ASN A 350 -12.23 -10.99 -5.93
CA ASN A 350 -13.44 -11.15 -5.10
C ASN A 350 -13.23 -12.29 -4.09
N VAL A 351 -12.35 -12.04 -3.12
CA VAL A 351 -12.01 -12.90 -1.98
C VAL A 351 -12.16 -12.08 -0.69
N PHE A 352 -11.95 -12.72 0.45
CA PHE A 352 -11.86 -12.06 1.76
C PHE A 352 -10.78 -10.97 1.74
N ARG A 353 -11.06 -9.83 2.39
CA ARG A 353 -10.15 -8.68 2.41
C ARG A 353 -8.84 -9.04 3.10
N ASP A 354 -8.88 -9.83 4.16
CA ASP A 354 -7.69 -10.30 4.89
C ASP A 354 -6.90 -11.42 4.19
N PHE A 355 -7.35 -11.83 3.00
CA PHE A 355 -6.63 -12.71 2.09
C PHE A 355 -6.20 -12.02 0.79
N VAL A 356 -6.87 -10.95 0.36
CA VAL A 356 -6.64 -10.35 -0.96
C VAL A 356 -5.21 -9.80 -1.11
N GLU A 357 -4.59 -9.34 -0.02
CA GLU A 357 -3.23 -8.80 -0.03
C GLU A 357 -2.14 -9.87 -0.10
N PHE A 358 -2.48 -11.16 0.10
CA PHE A 358 -1.48 -12.21 0.06
C PHE A 358 -0.88 -12.38 -1.35
N PRO A 359 -1.69 -12.54 -2.43
CA PRO A 359 -1.17 -12.59 -3.80
C PRO A 359 -0.37 -11.37 -4.25
N SER A 360 -0.68 -10.18 -3.74
CA SER A 360 0.10 -8.97 -4.06
C SER A 360 1.44 -8.97 -3.35
N GLN A 361 1.47 -9.18 -2.04
CA GLN A 361 2.69 -9.16 -1.24
C GLN A 361 3.67 -10.28 -1.63
N VAL A 362 3.18 -11.50 -1.86
CA VAL A 362 4.05 -12.62 -2.26
C VAL A 362 4.71 -12.40 -3.62
N ASN A 363 4.12 -11.57 -4.49
CA ASN A 363 4.73 -11.24 -5.77
C ASN A 363 5.94 -10.28 -5.61
N GLU A 364 6.07 -9.60 -4.47
CA GLU A 364 7.20 -8.73 -4.15
C GLU A 364 8.51 -9.51 -3.95
N MET A 365 8.46 -10.80 -3.60
CA MET A 365 9.68 -11.61 -3.41
C MET A 365 10.56 -11.70 -4.66
N TRP A 366 9.97 -11.51 -5.84
CA TRP A 366 10.68 -11.58 -7.12
C TRP A 366 11.62 -10.40 -7.37
N ILE A 367 11.45 -9.29 -6.65
CA ILE A 367 12.29 -8.08 -6.75
C ILE A 367 13.77 -8.44 -6.51
N TYR A 368 14.05 -9.21 -5.45
CA TYR A 368 15.40 -9.60 -5.08
C TYR A 368 15.80 -11.00 -5.55
N TRP A 369 14.96 -11.66 -6.35
CA TRP A 369 15.29 -12.96 -6.89
C TRP A 369 16.46 -12.82 -7.87
N PRO A 370 17.62 -13.49 -7.66
CA PRO A 370 18.88 -13.13 -8.33
C PRO A 370 18.77 -13.02 -9.86
N GLU A 371 18.10 -13.99 -10.48
CA GLU A 371 17.95 -14.06 -11.94
C GLU A 371 17.01 -12.97 -12.49
N ILE A 372 16.03 -12.52 -11.70
CA ILE A 372 15.10 -11.44 -12.07
C ILE A 372 15.78 -10.09 -11.84
N LEU A 373 16.38 -9.88 -10.67
CA LEU A 373 17.09 -8.65 -10.33
C LEU A 373 18.18 -8.33 -11.37
N ALA A 374 19.01 -9.30 -11.74
CA ALA A 374 20.07 -9.12 -12.74
C ALA A 374 19.55 -8.78 -14.15
N ALA A 375 18.26 -9.00 -14.41
CA ALA A 375 17.66 -8.69 -15.70
C ALA A 375 17.29 -7.20 -15.79
N TYR A 376 16.64 -6.68 -14.75
CA TYR A 376 16.08 -5.33 -14.78
C TYR A 376 16.96 -4.29 -14.08
N ALA A 377 17.74 -4.66 -13.08
CA ALA A 377 18.57 -3.72 -12.31
C ALA A 377 19.87 -3.40 -13.06
N ARG A 378 19.75 -2.57 -14.11
CA ARG A 378 20.85 -2.15 -14.98
C ARG A 378 20.89 -0.63 -15.04
N HIS A 379 22.08 -0.08 -14.86
CA HIS A 379 22.27 1.36 -14.87
C HIS A 379 21.84 1.96 -16.22
N VAL A 380 20.99 2.98 -16.20
CA VAL A 380 20.36 3.55 -17.39
C VAL A 380 21.38 4.04 -18.44
N ASP A 381 22.51 4.60 -17.98
CA ASP A 381 23.55 5.15 -18.87
C ASP A 381 24.61 4.12 -19.31
N THR A 382 24.97 3.16 -18.46
CA THR A 382 26.13 2.27 -18.69
C THR A 382 25.73 0.83 -19.00
N ASP A 383 24.47 0.46 -18.77
CA ASP A 383 23.93 -0.90 -18.82
C ASP A 383 24.61 -1.89 -17.84
N GLU A 384 25.45 -1.39 -16.93
CA GLU A 384 26.11 -2.20 -15.91
C GLU A 384 25.10 -2.76 -14.91
N LEU A 385 25.32 -4.00 -14.47
CA LEU A 385 24.51 -4.65 -13.45
C LEU A 385 24.64 -3.96 -12.11
N LEU A 386 23.55 -3.96 -11.33
CA LEU A 386 23.64 -3.63 -9.91
C LEU A 386 24.69 -4.53 -9.23
N PRO A 387 25.73 -3.97 -8.60
CA PRO A 387 26.82 -4.78 -8.06
C PRO A 387 26.34 -5.76 -6.99
N ALA A 388 26.88 -6.98 -6.99
CA ALA A 388 26.43 -8.06 -6.12
C ALA A 388 26.61 -7.73 -4.63
N GLU A 389 27.63 -6.96 -4.28
CA GLU A 389 27.88 -6.45 -2.95
C GLU A 389 26.79 -5.48 -2.48
N VAL A 390 26.21 -4.68 -3.38
CA VAL A 390 25.09 -3.78 -3.06
C VAL A 390 23.83 -4.60 -2.79
N VAL A 391 23.60 -5.67 -3.56
CA VAL A 391 22.49 -6.61 -3.31
C VAL A 391 22.63 -7.32 -1.97
N ALA A 392 23.85 -7.74 -1.61
CA ALA A 392 24.11 -8.34 -0.30
C ALA A 392 23.81 -7.35 0.85
N LYS A 393 24.27 -6.10 0.73
CA LYS A 393 23.96 -5.02 1.70
C LYS A 393 22.46 -4.71 1.81
N LEU A 394 21.73 -4.75 0.69
CA LEU A 394 20.27 -4.60 0.69
C LEU A 394 19.61 -5.70 1.52
N ARG A 395 20.03 -6.96 1.34
CA ARG A 395 19.54 -8.10 2.14
C ARG A 395 19.93 -8.00 3.62
N GLU A 396 21.17 -7.62 3.90
CA GLU A 396 21.67 -7.43 5.29
C GLU A 396 20.95 -6.30 6.03
N SER A 397 20.35 -5.35 5.30
CA SER A 397 19.60 -4.22 5.86
C SER A 397 18.08 -4.39 5.76
N GLU A 398 17.55 -5.58 5.43
CA GLU A 398 16.10 -5.83 5.35
C GLU A 398 15.36 -5.53 6.67
N THR A 399 15.99 -5.84 7.81
CA THR A 399 15.43 -5.56 9.14
C THR A 399 15.72 -4.14 9.64
N PHE A 400 16.53 -3.37 8.91
CA PHE A 400 16.83 -2.00 9.28
C PHE A 400 15.62 -1.09 9.08
N ASN A 401 15.32 -0.25 10.09
CA ASN A 401 14.18 0.65 10.11
C ASN A 401 12.80 -0.07 10.18
N GLN A 402 12.79 -1.37 10.48
CA GLN A 402 11.55 -2.12 10.69
C GLN A 402 10.80 -1.70 11.96
N GLY A 403 11.49 -1.12 12.95
CA GLY A 403 10.84 -0.51 14.11
C GLY A 403 9.89 0.59 13.69
N PHE A 404 10.37 1.58 12.92
CA PHE A 404 9.53 2.61 12.31
C PHE A 404 8.47 2.03 11.38
N ALA A 405 8.89 1.28 10.35
CA ALA A 405 8.00 0.84 9.28
C ALA A 405 6.86 -0.06 9.80
N THR A 406 7.16 -0.92 10.77
CA THR A 406 6.14 -1.75 11.42
C THR A 406 5.28 -0.91 12.36
N SER A 407 5.86 0.00 13.14
CA SER A 407 5.10 0.82 14.10
C SER A 407 4.11 1.76 13.40
N GLU A 408 4.51 2.48 12.33
CA GLU A 408 3.58 3.38 11.62
C GLU A 408 2.40 2.61 10.99
N TYR A 409 2.65 1.40 10.51
CA TYR A 409 1.62 0.53 9.96
C TYR A 409 0.68 0.01 11.05
N LEU A 410 1.22 -0.54 12.14
CA LEU A 410 0.42 -1.09 13.25
C LEU A 410 -0.39 0.01 13.93
N ALA A 411 0.15 1.23 14.04
CA ALA A 411 -0.56 2.40 14.53
C ALA A 411 -1.81 2.70 13.67
N ALA A 412 -1.68 2.69 12.34
CA ALA A 412 -2.81 2.87 11.43
C ALA A 412 -3.83 1.73 11.54
N ALA A 413 -3.36 0.47 11.56
CA ALA A 413 -4.23 -0.70 11.72
C ALA A 413 -5.00 -0.67 13.04
N TRP A 414 -4.36 -0.20 14.10
CA TRP A 414 -4.98 -0.06 15.42
C TRP A 414 -6.01 1.08 15.46
N ILE A 415 -5.70 2.25 14.89
CA ILE A 415 -6.68 3.35 14.77
C ILE A 415 -7.94 2.89 14.04
N ASP A 416 -7.80 2.12 12.96
CA ASP A 416 -8.93 1.51 12.24
C ASP A 416 -9.77 0.62 13.16
N GLN A 417 -9.15 -0.31 13.88
CA GLN A 417 -9.86 -1.20 14.80
C GLN A 417 -10.50 -0.43 15.96
N ALA A 418 -9.82 0.58 16.50
CA ALA A 418 -10.34 1.41 17.60
C ALA A 418 -11.63 2.13 17.17
N TRP A 419 -11.64 2.79 16.01
CA TRP A 419 -12.86 3.45 15.50
C TRP A 419 -14.01 2.49 15.28
N HIS A 420 -13.73 1.31 14.71
CA HIS A 420 -14.77 0.37 14.31
C HIS A 420 -15.19 -0.61 15.40
N SER A 421 -14.50 -0.60 16.54
CA SER A 421 -14.87 -1.37 17.73
C SER A 421 -15.85 -0.63 18.66
N LEU A 422 -16.11 0.66 18.40
CA LEU A 422 -17.04 1.46 19.21
C LEU A 422 -18.48 0.93 19.11
N SER A 423 -19.17 0.89 20.25
CA SER A 423 -20.63 0.78 20.30
C SER A 423 -21.28 2.05 19.76
N VAL A 424 -22.61 2.01 19.57
CA VAL A 424 -23.38 3.19 19.15
C VAL A 424 -23.19 4.36 20.12
N GLU A 425 -23.28 4.11 21.42
CA GLU A 425 -23.13 5.14 22.46
C GLU A 425 -21.71 5.71 22.48
N GLN A 426 -20.69 4.84 22.34
CA GLN A 426 -19.29 5.27 22.29
C GLN A 426 -19.00 6.11 21.05
N ALA A 427 -19.48 5.68 19.87
CA ALA A 427 -19.33 6.44 18.62
C ALA A 427 -20.04 7.81 18.66
N GLN A 428 -21.17 7.91 19.37
CA GLN A 428 -21.85 9.18 19.59
C GLN A 428 -21.08 10.11 20.54
N ALA A 429 -20.39 9.55 21.53
CA ALA A 429 -19.66 10.30 22.54
C ALA A 429 -18.35 10.94 22.05
N VAL A 430 -17.75 10.44 20.95
CA VAL A 430 -16.51 11.01 20.42
C VAL A 430 -16.79 12.38 19.76
N ASP A 431 -16.16 13.42 20.29
CA ASP A 431 -16.26 14.81 19.82
C ASP A 431 -14.95 15.34 19.21
N ASP A 432 -13.79 14.85 19.65
CA ASP A 432 -12.46 15.19 19.16
C ASP A 432 -11.74 14.00 18.52
N VAL A 433 -11.50 14.09 17.21
CA VAL A 433 -10.79 13.08 16.41
C VAL A 433 -9.34 12.93 16.85
N ALA A 434 -8.64 14.03 17.14
CA ALA A 434 -7.23 14.00 17.48
C ALA A 434 -7.00 13.41 18.88
N ALA A 435 -7.88 13.73 19.84
CA ALA A 435 -7.85 13.15 21.17
C ALA A 435 -8.11 11.63 21.12
N PHE A 436 -9.10 11.20 20.32
CA PHE A 436 -9.40 9.78 20.12
C PHE A 436 -8.20 9.02 19.54
N GLU A 437 -7.54 9.55 18.51
CA GLU A 437 -6.35 8.92 17.93
C GLU A 437 -5.21 8.81 18.93
N ALA A 438 -4.95 9.87 19.70
CA ALA A 438 -3.90 9.86 20.71
C ALA A 438 -4.15 8.80 21.79
N GLU A 439 -5.39 8.66 22.26
CA GLU A 439 -5.78 7.63 23.22
C GLU A 439 -5.64 6.22 22.63
N ALA A 440 -6.10 6.01 21.40
CA ALA A 440 -5.96 4.73 20.72
C ALA A 440 -4.49 4.30 20.56
N LEU A 441 -3.62 5.22 20.13
CA LEU A 441 -2.20 4.92 19.98
C LEU A 441 -1.51 4.63 21.32
N ALA A 442 -1.91 5.33 22.39
CA ALA A 442 -1.39 5.08 23.73
C ALA A 442 -1.82 3.69 24.26
N ASP A 443 -3.05 3.24 23.98
CA ASP A 443 -3.54 1.90 24.39
C ASP A 443 -2.65 0.76 23.90
N ILE A 444 -2.13 0.87 22.67
CA ILE A 444 -1.27 -0.14 22.04
C ILE A 444 0.23 0.15 22.20
N GLY A 445 0.60 1.25 22.87
CA GLY A 445 2.00 1.64 23.11
C GLY A 445 2.75 2.13 21.86
N LEU A 446 2.02 2.71 20.91
CA LEU A 446 2.53 3.28 19.65
C LEU A 446 2.32 4.80 19.56
N ASP A 447 2.35 5.50 20.70
CA ASP A 447 2.15 6.94 20.84
C ASP A 447 3.43 7.78 20.68
N ASN A 448 4.47 7.23 20.05
CA ASN A 448 5.72 7.96 19.81
C ASN A 448 5.51 9.08 18.76
N PRO A 449 5.62 10.37 19.11
CA PRO A 449 5.34 11.47 18.19
C PRO A 449 6.34 11.60 17.02
N VAL A 450 7.51 10.97 17.13
CA VAL A 450 8.54 10.93 16.07
C VAL A 450 8.23 9.82 15.05
N VAL A 451 7.36 8.87 15.39
CA VAL A 451 6.91 7.78 14.51
C VAL A 451 5.39 7.92 14.32
N PRO A 452 4.95 8.87 13.48
CA PRO A 452 3.52 9.08 13.27
C PRO A 452 2.88 7.86 12.61
N THR A 453 1.58 7.65 12.85
CA THR A 453 0.79 6.65 12.13
C THR A 453 0.93 6.83 10.61
N ARG A 454 0.93 5.73 9.86
CA ARG A 454 1.02 5.72 8.39
C ARG A 454 -0.13 6.50 7.74
N TYR A 455 -1.30 6.51 8.39
CA TYR A 455 -2.44 7.36 8.06
C TYR A 455 -3.11 7.87 9.34
N SER A 456 -3.35 9.17 9.44
CA SER A 456 -4.31 9.73 10.40
C SER A 456 -5.70 9.75 9.77
N SER A 457 -6.72 9.71 10.61
CA SER A 457 -8.12 9.42 10.31
C SER A 457 -8.68 10.32 9.22
N THR A 458 -8.31 11.61 9.21
CA THR A 458 -8.84 12.61 8.27
C THR A 458 -8.37 12.41 6.83
N TYR A 459 -7.31 11.63 6.62
CA TYR A 459 -6.81 11.24 5.30
C TYR A 459 -6.67 9.72 5.13
N PHE A 460 -7.30 8.94 6.01
CA PHE A 460 -7.25 7.48 5.96
C PHE A 460 -8.23 6.90 4.92
N ALA A 461 -7.93 7.13 3.64
CA ALA A 461 -8.78 6.74 2.52
C ALA A 461 -9.16 5.26 2.54
N HIS A 462 -8.22 4.35 2.86
CA HIS A 462 -8.47 2.90 2.94
C HIS A 462 -9.73 2.56 3.77
N VAL A 463 -9.91 3.26 4.87
CA VAL A 463 -10.92 2.96 5.91
C VAL A 463 -12.19 3.79 5.72
N PHE A 464 -12.10 5.05 5.34
CA PHE A 464 -13.26 5.95 5.27
C PHE A 464 -13.85 6.14 3.88
N SER A 465 -13.10 5.85 2.82
CA SER A 465 -13.61 5.88 1.43
C SER A 465 -13.28 4.63 0.61
N GLY A 466 -12.44 3.74 1.15
CA GLY A 466 -12.04 2.47 0.56
C GLY A 466 -12.78 1.27 1.16
N GLY A 467 -12.27 0.08 0.84
CA GLY A 467 -12.85 -1.21 1.23
C GLY A 467 -12.26 -1.84 2.49
N TYR A 468 -11.53 -1.09 3.33
CA TYR A 468 -10.74 -1.63 4.46
C TYR A 468 -11.24 -1.13 5.83
N SER A 469 -12.49 -0.68 5.95
CA SER A 469 -13.04 -0.32 7.26
C SER A 469 -13.09 -1.52 8.20
N ALA A 470 -12.45 -1.42 9.37
CA ALA A 470 -12.16 -2.53 10.27
C ALA A 470 -11.35 -3.67 9.62
N GLY A 471 -10.61 -3.36 8.55
CA GLY A 471 -9.90 -4.31 7.70
C GLY A 471 -8.50 -3.85 7.33
N TYR A 472 -7.94 -2.77 7.90
CA TYR A 472 -6.57 -2.38 7.56
C TYR A 472 -5.52 -3.36 8.10
N TYR A 473 -5.89 -4.18 9.10
CA TYR A 473 -5.09 -5.32 9.56
C TYR A 473 -4.85 -6.39 8.47
N SER A 474 -5.67 -6.39 7.42
CA SER A 474 -5.58 -7.37 6.33
C SER A 474 -4.20 -7.47 5.70
N TYR A 475 -3.43 -6.37 5.63
CA TYR A 475 -2.06 -6.38 5.12
C TYR A 475 -1.13 -7.27 5.97
N ILE A 476 -1.09 -7.10 7.30
CA ILE A 476 -0.21 -7.93 8.14
C ILE A 476 -0.73 -9.35 8.30
N TRP A 477 -2.05 -9.54 8.21
CA TRP A 477 -2.68 -10.85 8.23
C TRP A 477 -2.31 -11.67 6.99
N SER A 478 -2.43 -11.06 5.81
CA SER A 478 -1.97 -11.63 4.54
C SER A 478 -0.45 -11.83 4.49
N GLU A 479 0.32 -10.95 5.14
CA GLU A 479 1.78 -11.08 5.15
C GLU A 479 2.28 -12.34 5.89
N VAL A 480 1.48 -12.89 6.80
CA VAL A 480 1.75 -14.21 7.39
C VAL A 480 1.78 -15.28 6.29
N LEU A 481 0.80 -15.27 5.39
CA LEU A 481 0.70 -16.22 4.28
C LEU A 481 1.80 -15.99 3.24
N ASP A 482 2.13 -14.73 2.95
CA ASP A 482 3.22 -14.35 2.06
C ASP A 482 4.56 -14.85 2.61
N ALA A 483 4.95 -14.45 3.82
CA ALA A 483 6.25 -14.80 4.38
C ALA A 483 6.49 -16.30 4.43
N ASP A 484 5.46 -17.09 4.77
CA ASP A 484 5.54 -18.54 4.75
C ASP A 484 5.52 -19.14 3.33
N THR A 485 4.93 -18.46 2.35
CA THR A 485 4.99 -18.85 0.93
C THR A 485 6.35 -18.60 0.31
N VAL A 486 7.06 -17.52 0.70
CA VAL A 486 8.45 -17.30 0.26
C VAL A 486 9.34 -18.48 0.66
N GLU A 487 9.20 -18.96 1.90
CA GLU A 487 9.91 -20.16 2.36
C GLU A 487 9.51 -21.40 1.55
N TRP A 488 8.23 -21.58 1.22
CA TRP A 488 7.79 -22.66 0.33
C TRP A 488 8.49 -22.62 -1.03
N PHE A 489 8.64 -21.44 -1.66
CA PHE A 489 9.37 -21.33 -2.92
C PHE A 489 10.84 -21.71 -2.76
N HIS A 490 11.51 -21.30 -1.68
CA HIS A 490 12.88 -21.72 -1.40
C HIS A 490 13.01 -23.24 -1.17
N GLU A 491 12.09 -23.84 -0.41
CA GLU A 491 12.03 -25.28 -0.14
C GLU A 491 11.84 -26.13 -1.41
N ASN A 492 11.18 -25.57 -2.44
CA ASN A 492 10.79 -26.29 -3.66
C ASN A 492 11.59 -25.88 -4.91
N GLY A 493 12.80 -25.33 -4.74
CA GLY A 493 13.71 -25.04 -5.86
C GLY A 493 13.47 -23.71 -6.57
N GLY A 494 12.60 -22.85 -6.04
CA GLY A 494 12.53 -21.44 -6.41
C GLY A 494 11.68 -21.13 -7.64
N LEU A 495 12.17 -20.21 -8.48
CA LEU A 495 11.53 -19.75 -9.71
C LEU A 495 11.51 -20.85 -10.78
N THR A 496 10.50 -21.72 -10.72
CA THR A 496 10.31 -22.81 -11.70
C THR A 496 8.89 -22.82 -12.23
N ARG A 497 8.72 -23.34 -13.45
CA ARG A 497 7.39 -23.47 -14.08
C ARG A 497 6.45 -24.37 -13.27
N ASP A 498 6.95 -25.49 -12.77
CA ASP A 498 6.14 -26.41 -11.94
C ASP A 498 5.63 -25.72 -10.66
N ASN A 499 6.47 -24.90 -10.02
CA ASN A 499 6.06 -24.15 -8.83
C ASN A 499 5.01 -23.08 -9.16
N GLY A 500 5.19 -22.36 -10.27
CA GLY A 500 4.21 -21.38 -10.71
C GLY A 500 2.89 -21.99 -11.16
N ASP A 501 2.91 -23.15 -11.83
CA ASP A 501 1.69 -23.89 -12.18
C ASP A 501 0.96 -24.35 -10.93
N ARG A 502 1.67 -24.89 -9.94
CA ARG A 502 1.07 -25.25 -8.66
C ARG A 502 0.44 -24.04 -7.97
N PHE A 503 1.16 -22.93 -7.86
CA PHE A 503 0.66 -21.72 -7.20
C PHE A 503 -0.55 -21.13 -7.95
N ARG A 504 -0.49 -21.10 -9.29
CA ARG A 504 -1.59 -20.67 -10.16
C ARG A 504 -2.81 -21.58 -10.01
N GLU A 505 -2.67 -22.90 -10.02
CA GLU A 505 -3.81 -23.82 -9.99
C GLU A 505 -4.47 -23.92 -8.60
N ARG A 506 -3.66 -23.84 -7.55
CA ARG A 506 -4.10 -24.12 -6.17
C ARG A 506 -4.56 -22.86 -5.43
N LEU A 507 -4.00 -21.70 -5.77
CA LEU A 507 -4.29 -20.43 -5.11
C LEU A 507 -4.83 -19.39 -6.08
N LEU A 508 -4.01 -18.79 -6.96
CA LEU A 508 -4.46 -17.64 -7.76
C LEU A 508 -5.66 -17.95 -8.66
N GLY A 509 -5.70 -19.15 -9.23
CA GLY A 509 -6.71 -19.58 -10.20
C GLY A 509 -8.06 -19.92 -9.60
N VAL A 510 -8.15 -20.08 -8.26
CA VAL A 510 -9.40 -20.48 -7.60
C VAL A 510 -10.29 -19.29 -7.28
N GLY A 511 -9.75 -18.07 -7.21
CA GLY A 511 -10.49 -16.87 -6.81
C GLY A 511 -11.29 -17.10 -5.52
N GLY A 512 -12.49 -16.53 -5.43
CA GLY A 512 -13.40 -16.76 -4.30
C GLY A 512 -14.14 -18.10 -4.30
N SER A 513 -13.79 -19.06 -5.19
CA SER A 513 -14.58 -20.29 -5.36
C SER A 513 -14.25 -21.41 -4.36
N LYS A 514 -13.24 -21.21 -3.52
CA LYS A 514 -12.82 -22.12 -2.45
C LYS A 514 -12.61 -21.35 -1.15
N ASP A 515 -12.67 -22.06 -0.03
CA ASP A 515 -12.19 -21.55 1.24
C ASP A 515 -10.69 -21.20 1.13
N PRO A 516 -10.29 -19.94 1.41
CA PRO A 516 -8.92 -19.48 1.17
C PRO A 516 -7.90 -20.21 2.04
N LEU A 517 -8.21 -20.50 3.30
CA LEU A 517 -7.31 -21.20 4.22
C LEU A 517 -7.15 -22.67 3.84
N ALA A 518 -8.20 -23.32 3.35
CA ALA A 518 -8.11 -24.66 2.77
C ALA A 518 -7.32 -24.67 1.46
N ALA A 519 -7.49 -23.66 0.59
CA ALA A 519 -6.68 -23.51 -0.61
C ALA A 519 -5.19 -23.29 -0.28
N TYR A 520 -4.91 -22.47 0.74
CA TYR A 520 -3.56 -22.28 1.27
C TYR A 520 -2.98 -23.59 1.79
N ARG A 521 -3.71 -24.34 2.63
CA ARG A 521 -3.27 -25.67 3.10
C ARG A 521 -3.00 -26.66 1.97
N ASP A 522 -3.84 -26.70 0.93
CA ASP A 522 -3.64 -27.57 -0.25
C ASP A 522 -2.36 -27.20 -1.02
N PHE A 523 -2.05 -25.91 -1.11
CA PHE A 523 -0.83 -25.40 -1.70
C PHE A 523 0.42 -25.63 -0.82
N ARG A 524 0.38 -25.16 0.43
CA ARG A 524 1.53 -25.12 1.36
C ARG A 524 1.86 -26.49 1.94
N GLY A 525 0.85 -27.36 2.10
CA GLY A 525 0.95 -28.67 2.76
C GLY A 525 0.70 -28.65 4.28
N ARG A 526 0.53 -27.46 4.86
CA ARG A 526 0.20 -27.20 6.27
C ARG A 526 -0.47 -25.83 6.42
N ASP A 527 -0.97 -25.51 7.62
CA ASP A 527 -1.40 -24.15 7.95
C ASP A 527 -0.20 -23.17 7.95
N ALA A 528 -0.50 -21.88 7.84
CA ALA A 528 0.51 -20.84 7.85
C ALA A 528 1.14 -20.66 9.24
N GLU A 529 2.44 -20.40 9.25
CA GLU A 529 3.24 -20.14 10.46
C GLU A 529 3.62 -18.66 10.51
N ILE A 530 3.65 -18.05 11.70
CA ILE A 530 3.91 -16.61 11.86
C ILE A 530 5.41 -16.30 11.94
N GLU A 531 6.23 -17.30 12.26
CA GLU A 531 7.67 -17.19 12.47
C GLU A 531 8.42 -16.56 11.28
N PRO A 532 8.11 -16.88 10.01
CA PRO A 532 8.70 -16.20 8.85
C PRO A 532 8.44 -14.69 8.84
N LEU A 533 7.21 -14.26 9.18
CA LEU A 533 6.85 -12.85 9.29
C LEU A 533 7.64 -12.16 10.41
N LEU A 534 7.70 -12.79 11.60
CA LEU A 534 8.43 -12.23 12.74
C LEU A 534 9.91 -12.02 12.40
N LYS A 535 10.53 -12.98 11.69
CA LYS A 535 11.91 -12.84 11.21
C LYS A 535 12.04 -11.71 10.20
N ARG A 536 11.17 -11.65 9.19
CA ARG A 536 11.18 -10.62 8.13
C ARG A 536 11.09 -9.21 8.71
N ARG A 537 10.25 -9.02 9.74
CA ARG A 537 10.05 -7.72 10.40
C ARG A 537 11.00 -7.44 11.57
N GLY A 538 11.95 -8.34 11.86
CA GLY A 538 12.86 -8.19 13.00
C GLY A 538 12.15 -8.15 14.36
N LEU A 539 11.08 -8.94 14.50
CA LEU A 539 10.22 -9.03 15.70
C LEU A 539 10.36 -10.36 16.44
N ALA A 540 11.32 -11.20 16.04
CA ALA A 540 11.50 -12.54 16.62
C ALA A 540 12.32 -12.55 17.92
N ASP A 541 12.99 -11.43 18.26
CA ASP A 541 13.93 -11.31 19.39
C ASP A 541 13.39 -10.49 20.57
#